data_AF-A0A258LNK1-F1
#
_entry.id   AF-A0A258LNK1-F1
#
_cell.length_a   1.000
_cell.length_b   1.000
_cell.length_c   1.000
_cell.angle_alpha   90.00
_cell.angle_beta   90.00
_cell.angle_gamma   90.00
#
_symmetry.space_group_name_H-M   'P 1'
#
loop_
_entity.id
_entity.type
_entity.pdbx_description
1 polymer ?
#
loop_
_entity_poly.entity_id
_entity_poly.type
_entity_poly.pdbx_seq_one_letter_code
_entity_poly.pdbx_strand_id
1 'polypeptide(L)'
;MECPPSAPPTRQSDRFGVYEAALARLEEEGLIYPAFESRAEISRAVIAREMAGNWPRDPDGVPIFPFRRQEISDAERARRREAGEPHVMRLDMARAVARVGTIYWQEAQGNPLGRPIPVTADPLGWGDVVLARKDAPASYHLAVVLDDAAEGISHVIRGKDLFQATSIHRLLQELLGLPAPVFHHHRLILDIDGRKLSKSSGARSLATFRTTGATPDDIRRLIHLPPRGGKAEPDTAETQTS
;
A
#
# COMPACT_ATOMS: atom_id res chain seq x y z
N MET A 1 15.48 21.25 17.17
CA MET A 1 14.04 21.54 17.23
C MET A 1 13.34 20.21 17.34
N GLU A 2 12.76 19.90 18.50
CA GLU A 2 11.82 18.78 18.60
C GLU A 2 10.54 19.20 17.90
N CYS A 3 10.08 18.41 16.94
CA CYS A 3 8.77 18.60 16.31
C CYS A 3 7.89 17.47 16.84
N PRO A 4 7.30 17.63 18.04
CA PRO A 4 6.41 16.62 18.57
C PRO A 4 5.18 16.47 17.65
N PRO A 5 4.54 15.28 17.62
CA PRO A 5 3.26 15.12 16.96
C PRO A 5 2.25 16.15 17.50
N SER A 6 1.45 16.73 16.62
CA SER A 6 0.43 17.72 16.96
C SER A 6 -0.80 17.12 17.65
N ALA A 7 -0.94 15.78 17.64
CA ALA A 7 -2.05 15.04 18.20
C ALA A 7 -1.57 13.71 18.83
N PRO A 8 -2.33 13.12 19.77
CA PRO A 8 -2.04 11.78 20.30
C PRO A 8 -2.14 10.73 19.18
N PRO A 9 -1.39 9.62 19.27
CA PRO A 9 -1.44 8.57 18.27
C PRO A 9 -2.80 7.89 18.25
N THR A 10 -3.42 7.82 17.08
CA THR A 10 -4.61 7.02 16.83
C THR A 10 -4.22 5.55 16.68
N ARG A 11 -5.01 4.62 17.23
CA ARG A 11 -4.81 3.18 17.06
C ARG A 11 -5.81 2.63 16.06
N GLN A 12 -5.30 1.92 15.07
CA GLN A 12 -6.12 1.23 14.06
C GLN A 12 -7.13 0.25 14.70
N SER A 13 -6.76 -0.39 15.81
CA SER A 13 -7.64 -1.30 16.57
C SER A 13 -8.93 -0.65 17.06
N ASP A 14 -8.91 0.66 17.26
CA ASP A 14 -10.02 1.39 17.86
C ASP A 14 -11.00 1.92 16.78
N ARG A 15 -10.76 1.56 15.51
CA ARG A 15 -11.42 2.13 14.32
C ARG A 15 -12.13 1.12 13.44
N PHE A 16 -12.33 -0.11 13.91
CA PHE A 16 -12.93 -1.19 13.11
C PHE A 16 -14.30 -0.83 12.54
N GLY A 17 -15.15 -0.12 13.29
CA GLY A 17 -16.46 0.32 12.79
C GLY A 17 -16.38 1.25 11.56
N VAL A 18 -15.31 2.05 11.44
CA VAL A 18 -15.08 2.89 10.25
C VAL A 18 -14.78 2.03 9.03
N TYR A 19 -13.96 1.00 9.20
CA TYR A 19 -13.59 0.10 8.11
C TYR A 19 -14.76 -0.79 7.69
N GLU A 20 -15.54 -1.30 8.64
CA GLU A 20 -16.74 -2.09 8.41
C GLU A 20 -17.78 -1.30 7.61
N ALA A 21 -18.01 -0.03 7.96
CA ALA A 21 -18.93 0.83 7.22
C ALA A 21 -18.48 1.07 5.77
N ALA A 22 -17.18 1.27 5.54
CA ALA A 22 -16.63 1.43 4.20
C ALA A 22 -16.76 0.14 3.36
N LEU A 23 -16.49 -1.02 3.96
CA LEU A 23 -16.68 -2.33 3.31
C LEU A 23 -18.14 -2.58 2.96
N ALA A 24 -19.07 -2.30 3.88
CA ALA A 24 -20.49 -2.45 3.64
C ALA A 24 -20.96 -1.61 2.44
N ARG A 25 -20.50 -0.36 2.35
CA ARG A 25 -20.79 0.51 1.20
C ARG A 25 -20.23 -0.06 -0.11
N LEU A 26 -18.97 -0.48 -0.13
CA LEU A 26 -18.36 -1.08 -1.33
C LEU A 26 -19.05 -2.39 -1.73
N GLU A 27 -19.58 -3.14 -0.77
CA GLU A 27 -20.34 -4.37 -1.00
C GLU A 27 -21.72 -4.07 -1.61
N GLU A 28 -22.44 -3.09 -1.07
CA GLU A 28 -23.72 -2.61 -1.61
C GLU A 28 -23.56 -2.09 -3.05
N GLU A 29 -22.45 -1.41 -3.35
CA GLU A 29 -22.11 -0.97 -4.70
C GLU A 29 -21.64 -2.11 -5.63
N GLY A 30 -21.53 -3.36 -5.13
CA GLY A 30 -21.14 -4.53 -5.91
C GLY A 30 -19.68 -4.51 -6.39
N LEU A 31 -18.82 -3.74 -5.71
CA LEU A 31 -17.41 -3.52 -6.02
C LEU A 31 -16.49 -4.50 -5.28
N ILE A 32 -16.95 -5.07 -4.18
CA ILE A 32 -16.22 -6.13 -3.46
C ILE A 32 -17.01 -7.43 -3.47
N TYR A 33 -16.32 -8.55 -3.28
CA TYR A 33 -16.95 -9.86 -3.22
C TYR A 33 -16.20 -10.81 -2.27
N PRO A 34 -16.90 -11.79 -1.65
CA PRO A 34 -16.26 -12.82 -0.85
C PRO A 34 -15.57 -13.85 -1.75
N ALA A 35 -14.28 -14.09 -1.52
CA ALA A 35 -13.48 -15.13 -2.16
C ALA A 35 -13.19 -16.25 -1.15
N PHE A 36 -13.42 -17.50 -1.55
CA PHE A 36 -13.44 -18.67 -0.66
C PHE A 36 -12.20 -19.55 -0.78
N GLU A 37 -11.30 -19.22 -1.71
CA GLU A 37 -10.16 -20.05 -2.08
C GLU A 37 -9.08 -19.99 -1.01
N SER A 38 -8.68 -21.17 -0.53
CA SER A 38 -7.58 -21.34 0.40
C SER A 38 -6.23 -20.97 -0.23
N ARG A 39 -5.22 -20.69 0.60
CA ARG A 39 -3.85 -20.42 0.13
C ARG A 39 -3.28 -21.59 -0.70
N ALA A 40 -3.66 -22.82 -0.37
CA ALA A 40 -3.24 -24.02 -1.11
C ALA A 40 -3.88 -24.10 -2.50
N GLU A 41 -5.18 -23.79 -2.61
CA GLU A 41 -5.88 -23.73 -3.90
C GLU A 41 -5.35 -22.62 -4.79
N ILE A 42 -5.11 -21.42 -4.22
CA ILE A 42 -4.48 -20.30 -4.92
C ILE A 42 -3.10 -20.70 -5.46
N SER A 43 -2.25 -21.28 -4.61
CA SER A 43 -0.90 -21.71 -5.01
C SER A 43 -0.96 -22.74 -6.15
N ARG A 44 -1.83 -23.75 -6.03
CA ARG A 44 -2.02 -24.78 -7.06
C ARG A 44 -2.50 -24.18 -8.38
N ALA A 45 -3.46 -23.26 -8.32
CA ALA A 45 -3.99 -22.58 -9.51
C ALA A 45 -2.94 -21.70 -10.18
N VAL A 46 -2.11 -20.99 -9.42
CA VAL A 46 -0.98 -20.21 -9.96
C VAL A 46 0.00 -21.13 -10.68
N ILE A 47 0.44 -22.22 -10.04
CA ILE A 47 1.38 -23.19 -10.66
C ILE A 47 0.80 -23.74 -11.98
N ALA A 48 -0.46 -24.16 -11.97
CA ALA A 48 -1.11 -24.69 -13.17
C ALA A 48 -1.16 -23.66 -14.31
N ARG A 49 -1.42 -22.38 -14.00
CA ARG A 49 -1.46 -21.29 -14.99
C ARG A 49 -0.06 -20.91 -15.48
N GLU A 50 0.95 -20.91 -14.62
CA GLU A 50 2.35 -20.69 -14.99
C GLU A 50 2.89 -21.82 -15.88
N MET A 51 2.46 -23.06 -15.67
CA MET A 51 2.79 -24.18 -16.56
C MET A 51 2.12 -24.06 -17.94
N ALA A 52 0.93 -23.44 -18.00
CA ALA A 52 0.20 -23.24 -19.25
C ALA A 52 0.66 -21.99 -20.03
N GLY A 53 1.45 -21.10 -19.41
CA GLY A 53 1.96 -19.88 -20.04
C GLY A 53 2.40 -18.83 -19.01
N ASN A 54 2.67 -17.61 -19.47
CA ASN A 54 3.08 -16.54 -18.57
C ASN A 54 1.88 -16.00 -17.77
N TRP A 55 1.79 -16.38 -16.48
CA TRP A 55 0.78 -15.82 -15.57
C TRP A 55 1.25 -14.45 -15.05
N PRO A 56 0.41 -13.40 -15.10
CA PRO A 56 0.83 -12.06 -14.70
C PRO A 56 1.14 -11.96 -13.21
N ARG A 57 2.05 -11.06 -12.90
CA ARG A 57 2.48 -10.69 -11.56
C ARG A 57 2.17 -9.23 -11.30
N ASP A 58 1.84 -8.91 -10.06
CA ASP A 58 1.64 -7.54 -9.61
C ASP A 58 2.98 -6.76 -9.61
N PRO A 59 2.95 -5.45 -9.37
CA PRO A 59 4.17 -4.64 -9.34
C PRO A 59 5.19 -5.05 -8.27
N ASP A 60 4.78 -5.80 -7.24
CA ASP A 60 5.66 -6.37 -6.22
C ASP A 60 6.22 -7.74 -6.63
N GLY A 61 5.86 -8.24 -7.81
CA GLY A 61 6.29 -9.53 -8.35
C GLY A 61 5.50 -10.73 -7.81
N VAL A 62 4.40 -10.50 -7.09
CA VAL A 62 3.53 -11.56 -6.58
C VAL A 62 2.54 -11.97 -7.68
N PRO A 63 2.31 -13.29 -7.92
CA PRO A 63 1.31 -13.73 -8.89
C PRO A 63 -0.07 -13.16 -8.61
N ILE A 64 -0.72 -12.62 -9.64
CA ILE A 64 -2.08 -12.09 -9.52
C ILE A 64 -3.04 -13.22 -9.11
N PHE A 65 -4.04 -12.89 -8.28
CA PHE A 65 -5.06 -13.84 -7.83
C PHE A 65 -5.71 -14.55 -9.04
N PRO A 66 -5.67 -15.90 -9.08
CA PRO A 66 -5.95 -16.63 -10.31
C PRO A 66 -7.43 -16.86 -10.61
N PHE A 67 -8.33 -16.63 -9.66
CA PHE A 67 -9.76 -16.90 -9.86
C PHE A 67 -10.49 -15.65 -10.27
N ARG A 68 -11.28 -15.72 -11.34
CA ARG A 68 -12.08 -14.58 -11.78
C ARG A 68 -13.37 -14.48 -10.97
N ARG A 69 -13.81 -13.26 -10.67
CA ARG A 69 -15.10 -13.04 -9.98
C ARG A 69 -16.25 -13.78 -10.65
N GLN A 70 -16.29 -13.86 -11.98
CA GLN A 70 -17.38 -14.45 -12.75
C GLN A 70 -17.46 -15.99 -12.64
N GLU A 71 -16.47 -16.66 -12.06
CA GLU A 71 -16.45 -18.12 -11.89
C GLU A 71 -17.46 -18.62 -10.83
N ILE A 72 -17.89 -17.75 -9.92
CA ILE A 72 -18.93 -18.04 -8.92
C ILE A 72 -19.99 -16.94 -8.99
N SER A 73 -21.26 -17.33 -9.14
CA SER A 73 -22.38 -16.40 -9.16
C SER A 73 -22.59 -15.71 -7.81
N ASP A 74 -23.18 -14.53 -7.83
CA ASP A 74 -23.44 -13.77 -6.60
C ASP A 74 -24.39 -14.53 -5.65
N ALA A 75 -25.33 -15.31 -6.20
CA ALA A 75 -26.21 -16.19 -5.42
C ALA A 75 -25.45 -17.34 -4.72
N GLU A 76 -24.50 -17.98 -5.40
CA GLU A 76 -23.67 -19.02 -4.78
C GLU A 76 -22.74 -18.42 -3.72
N ARG A 77 -22.18 -17.22 -3.96
CA ARG A 77 -21.38 -16.49 -2.96
C ARG A 77 -22.19 -16.18 -1.70
N ALA A 78 -23.43 -15.70 -1.87
CA ALA A 78 -24.35 -15.45 -0.75
C ALA A 78 -24.64 -16.74 0.03
N ARG A 79 -24.96 -17.84 -0.65
CA ARG A 79 -25.21 -19.14 0.00
C ARG A 79 -24.02 -19.63 0.82
N ARG A 80 -22.80 -19.58 0.26
CA ARG A 80 -21.58 -20.00 0.97
C ARG A 80 -21.26 -19.11 2.17
N ARG A 81 -21.49 -17.80 2.03
CA ARG A 81 -21.33 -16.84 3.13
C ARG A 81 -22.33 -17.10 4.26
N GLU A 82 -23.60 -17.34 3.94
CA GLU A 82 -24.64 -17.70 4.91
C GLU A 82 -24.36 -19.03 5.61
N ALA A 83 -23.77 -19.99 4.90
CA ALA A 83 -23.28 -21.25 5.47
C ALA A 83 -22.04 -21.08 6.39
N GLY A 84 -21.51 -19.86 6.53
CA GLY A 84 -20.37 -19.56 7.38
C GLY A 84 -19.03 -20.04 6.83
N GLU A 85 -18.92 -20.29 5.52
CA GLU A 85 -17.67 -20.70 4.89
C GLU A 85 -16.59 -19.61 5.06
N PRO A 86 -15.34 -19.97 5.43
CA PRO A 86 -14.25 -19.02 5.52
C PRO A 86 -14.00 -18.31 4.20
N HIS A 87 -13.88 -16.98 4.24
CA HIS A 87 -13.65 -16.16 3.05
C HIS A 87 -12.84 -14.90 3.38
N VAL A 88 -12.37 -14.26 2.32
CA VAL A 88 -11.77 -12.92 2.35
C VAL A 88 -12.57 -12.00 1.44
N MET A 89 -12.66 -10.72 1.78
CA MET A 89 -13.29 -9.73 0.91
C MET A 89 -12.25 -9.19 -0.07
N ARG A 90 -12.50 -9.32 -1.37
CA ARG A 90 -11.65 -8.79 -2.44
C ARG A 90 -12.33 -7.65 -3.17
N LEU A 91 -11.53 -6.68 -3.62
CA LEU A 91 -11.96 -5.66 -4.57
C LEU A 91 -12.00 -6.27 -5.98
N ASP A 92 -13.14 -6.16 -6.67
CA ASP A 92 -13.21 -6.40 -8.11
C ASP A 92 -12.53 -5.23 -8.82
N MET A 93 -11.27 -5.44 -9.20
CA MET A 93 -10.43 -4.38 -9.74
C MET A 93 -10.96 -3.88 -11.08
N ALA A 94 -11.51 -4.77 -11.92
CA ALA A 94 -12.06 -4.41 -13.21
C ALA A 94 -13.31 -3.53 -13.07
N ARG A 95 -14.25 -3.89 -12.19
CA ARG A 95 -15.44 -3.07 -11.91
C ARG A 95 -15.09 -1.74 -11.27
N ALA A 96 -14.18 -1.75 -10.30
CA ALA A 96 -13.71 -0.56 -9.62
C ALA A 96 -13.11 0.45 -10.61
N VAL A 97 -12.23 -0.01 -11.50
CA VAL A 97 -11.61 0.85 -12.52
C VAL A 97 -12.63 1.32 -13.55
N ALA A 98 -13.54 0.45 -14.01
CA ALA A 98 -14.61 0.85 -14.92
C ALA A 98 -15.55 1.92 -14.31
N ARG A 99 -15.76 1.89 -12.99
CA ARG A 99 -16.62 2.83 -12.26
C ARG A 99 -16.02 4.24 -12.16
N VAL A 100 -14.71 4.34 -12.00
CA VAL A 100 -14.00 5.61 -11.75
C VAL A 100 -13.37 6.18 -13.02
N GLY A 101 -12.90 5.32 -13.92
CA GLY A 101 -12.14 5.72 -15.10
C GLY A 101 -10.67 5.99 -14.79
N THR A 102 -10.05 6.86 -15.59
CA THR A 102 -8.62 7.21 -15.43
C THR A 102 -8.40 8.10 -14.22
N ILE A 103 -7.45 7.70 -13.38
CA ILE A 103 -7.10 8.40 -12.14
C ILE A 103 -5.60 8.70 -12.08
N TYR A 104 -5.27 9.70 -11.27
CA TYR A 104 -3.90 10.19 -11.09
C TYR A 104 -3.64 10.45 -9.60
N TRP A 105 -2.37 10.48 -9.20
CA TRP A 105 -1.94 11.15 -7.97
C TRP A 105 -0.95 12.27 -8.26
N GLN A 106 -0.76 13.14 -7.27
CA GLN A 106 0.21 14.23 -7.30
C GLN A 106 1.49 13.77 -6.60
N GLU A 107 2.61 13.69 -7.33
CA GLU A 107 3.92 13.29 -6.79
C GLU A 107 4.84 14.51 -6.65
N ALA A 108 5.19 14.88 -5.42
CA ALA A 108 6.13 15.95 -5.12
C ALA A 108 7.55 15.60 -5.55
N GLN A 109 8.16 16.47 -6.36
CA GLN A 109 9.48 16.26 -6.94
C GLN A 109 10.63 16.70 -6.02
N GLY A 110 11.66 15.87 -5.88
CA GLY A 110 12.88 16.14 -5.12
C GLY A 110 12.71 16.11 -3.59
N ASN A 111 11.74 16.83 -3.05
CA ASN A 111 11.41 16.82 -1.62
C ASN A 111 9.88 16.92 -1.39
N PRO A 112 9.39 16.67 -0.17
CA PRO A 112 7.95 16.66 0.12
C PRO A 112 7.19 17.96 -0.17
N LEU A 113 7.89 19.11 -0.27
CA LEU A 113 7.32 20.41 -0.59
C LEU A 113 7.67 20.88 -2.02
N GLY A 114 8.29 20.00 -2.81
CA GLY A 114 8.57 20.28 -4.21
C GLY A 114 7.31 20.37 -5.05
N ARG A 115 7.40 21.00 -6.23
CA ARG A 115 6.26 21.11 -7.16
C ARG A 115 5.74 19.71 -7.50
N PRO A 116 4.45 19.42 -7.27
CA PRO A 116 3.88 18.12 -7.63
C PRO A 116 3.66 18.01 -9.14
N ILE A 117 3.81 16.78 -9.65
CA ILE A 117 3.43 16.40 -11.01
C ILE A 117 2.39 15.28 -10.97
N PRO A 118 1.45 15.24 -11.92
CA PRO A 118 0.51 14.12 -12.02
C PRO A 118 1.23 12.85 -12.46
N VAL A 119 0.91 11.74 -11.79
CA VAL A 119 1.30 10.38 -12.18
C VAL A 119 0.03 9.57 -12.41
N THR A 120 -0.09 9.00 -13.60
CA THR A 120 -1.22 8.12 -13.96
C THR A 120 -1.16 6.84 -13.13
N ALA A 121 -2.29 6.48 -12.52
CA ALA A 121 -2.38 5.24 -11.77
C ALA A 121 -2.72 4.04 -12.66
N ASP A 122 -2.07 2.91 -12.36
CA ASP A 122 -2.40 1.60 -12.94
C ASP A 122 -2.82 0.62 -11.83
N PRO A 123 -4.07 0.71 -11.37
CA PRO A 123 -4.61 -0.22 -10.38
C PRO A 123 -4.88 -1.61 -10.98
N LEU A 124 -5.13 -1.74 -12.29
CA LEU A 124 -5.40 -3.03 -12.93
C LEU A 124 -4.21 -4.00 -12.80
N GLY A 125 -2.98 -3.48 -12.84
CA GLY A 125 -1.77 -4.28 -12.63
C GLY A 125 -1.72 -5.05 -11.30
N TRP A 126 -2.50 -4.65 -10.28
CA TRP A 126 -2.54 -5.33 -8.98
C TRP A 126 -3.54 -6.50 -8.92
N GLY A 127 -4.49 -6.56 -9.86
CA GLY A 127 -5.62 -7.49 -9.80
C GLY A 127 -6.48 -7.35 -8.54
N ASP A 128 -7.27 -8.38 -8.22
CA ASP A 128 -8.28 -8.31 -7.15
C ASP A 128 -7.65 -8.41 -5.76
N VAL A 129 -7.30 -7.27 -5.18
CA VAL A 129 -6.65 -7.18 -3.86
C VAL A 129 -7.60 -7.50 -2.70
N VAL A 130 -7.04 -8.03 -1.61
CA VAL A 130 -7.80 -8.29 -0.37
C VAL A 130 -8.02 -6.99 0.41
N LEU A 131 -9.26 -6.70 0.76
CA LEU A 131 -9.64 -5.56 1.61
C LEU A 131 -9.99 -5.95 3.04
N ALA A 132 -10.44 -7.18 3.29
CA ALA A 132 -10.72 -7.65 4.65
C ALA A 132 -10.62 -9.17 4.77
N ARG A 133 -10.36 -9.64 6.00
CA ARG A 133 -10.37 -11.04 6.39
C ARG A 133 -11.08 -11.20 7.73
N LYS A 134 -11.52 -12.41 8.06
CA LYS A 134 -12.17 -12.70 9.36
C LYS A 134 -11.31 -12.29 10.57
N ASP A 135 -9.99 -12.45 10.47
CA ASP A 135 -9.01 -12.13 11.52
C ASP A 135 -8.44 -10.71 11.43
N ALA A 136 -8.73 -9.99 10.35
CA ALA A 136 -8.22 -8.65 10.07
C ALA A 136 -9.32 -7.83 9.37
N PRO A 137 -10.10 -7.03 10.12
CA PRO A 137 -11.29 -6.35 9.60
C PRO A 137 -10.98 -5.31 8.51
N ALA A 138 -9.71 -4.93 8.33
CA ALA A 138 -9.24 -4.11 7.23
C ALA A 138 -7.83 -4.53 6.78
N SER A 139 -7.59 -4.53 5.48
CA SER A 139 -6.24 -4.58 4.91
C SER A 139 -5.55 -3.23 5.09
N TYR A 140 -4.22 -3.23 4.97
CA TYR A 140 -3.44 -1.99 4.97
C TYR A 140 -3.97 -0.97 3.95
N HIS A 141 -4.33 -1.41 2.73
CA HIS A 141 -4.82 -0.52 1.68
C HIS A 141 -6.10 0.21 2.06
N LEU A 142 -7.04 -0.47 2.72
CA LEU A 142 -8.29 0.14 3.14
C LEU A 142 -8.09 1.06 4.37
N ALA A 143 -7.35 0.58 5.36
CA ALA A 143 -7.17 1.33 6.59
C ALA A 143 -6.42 2.65 6.36
N VAL A 144 -5.32 2.61 5.59
CA VAL A 144 -4.49 3.80 5.37
C VAL A 144 -5.28 4.92 4.69
N VAL A 145 -6.11 4.62 3.68
CA VAL A 145 -6.86 5.68 2.99
C VAL A 145 -7.96 6.30 3.85
N LEU A 146 -8.60 5.49 4.70
CA LEU A 146 -9.64 5.97 5.61
C LEU A 146 -9.06 6.78 6.77
N ASP A 147 -7.91 6.34 7.29
CA ASP A 147 -7.24 7.01 8.41
C ASP A 147 -6.57 8.30 7.95
N ASP A 148 -5.89 8.30 6.80
CA ASP A 148 -5.30 9.51 6.21
C ASP A 148 -6.39 10.58 5.97
N ALA A 149 -7.56 10.17 5.45
CA ALA A 149 -8.67 11.09 5.22
C ALA A 149 -9.27 11.61 6.55
N ALA A 150 -9.43 10.75 7.56
CA ALA A 150 -9.99 11.14 8.84
C ALA A 150 -9.06 12.07 9.64
N GLU A 151 -7.75 11.91 9.50
CA GLU A 151 -6.74 12.76 10.15
C GLU A 151 -6.40 14.01 9.33
N GLY A 152 -6.98 14.16 8.13
CA GLY A 152 -6.74 15.33 7.27
C GLY A 152 -5.31 15.38 6.74
N ILE A 153 -4.70 14.22 6.48
CA ILE A 153 -3.34 14.13 5.96
C ILE A 153 -3.28 14.79 4.59
N SER A 154 -2.45 15.83 4.48
CA SER A 154 -2.24 16.58 3.22
C SER A 154 -1.08 16.05 2.39
N HIS A 155 -0.07 15.47 3.05
CA HIS A 155 1.15 14.96 2.42
C HIS A 155 1.50 13.59 2.99
N VAL A 156 1.62 12.59 2.12
CA VAL A 156 2.05 11.24 2.48
C VAL A 156 3.50 11.05 2.04
N ILE A 157 4.40 10.90 3.02
CA ILE A 157 5.83 10.65 2.78
C ILE A 157 6.14 9.20 3.12
N ARG A 158 6.56 8.41 2.14
CA ARG A 158 6.83 6.98 2.33
C ARG A 158 7.91 6.45 1.38
N GLY A 159 8.37 5.23 1.59
CA GLY A 159 9.42 4.63 0.76
C GLY A 159 8.96 4.37 -0.68
N LYS A 160 9.90 4.43 -1.63
CA LYS A 160 9.67 4.16 -3.06
C LYS A 160 9.15 2.74 -3.35
N ASP A 161 9.30 1.81 -2.42
CA ASP A 161 8.69 0.48 -2.49
C ASP A 161 7.16 0.53 -2.49
N LEU A 162 6.54 1.55 -1.90
CA LEU A 162 5.09 1.72 -1.89
C LEU A 162 4.57 2.59 -3.06
N PHE A 163 5.44 2.98 -4.00
CA PHE A 163 5.09 3.87 -5.11
C PHE A 163 3.93 3.32 -5.94
N GLN A 164 4.02 2.06 -6.35
CA GLN A 164 3.00 1.43 -7.19
C GLN A 164 1.70 1.14 -6.41
N ALA A 165 1.80 0.91 -5.10
CA ALA A 165 0.64 0.68 -4.23
C ALA A 165 -0.25 1.93 -4.10
N THR A 166 0.29 3.11 -4.42
CA THR A 166 -0.47 4.36 -4.55
C THR A 166 -1.63 4.22 -5.53
N SER A 167 -1.50 3.38 -6.57
CA SER A 167 -2.58 3.15 -7.52
C SER A 167 -3.82 2.55 -6.86
N ILE A 168 -3.64 1.60 -5.94
CA ILE A 168 -4.75 1.02 -5.15
C ILE A 168 -5.34 2.09 -4.23
N HIS A 169 -4.49 2.86 -3.55
CA HIS A 169 -4.93 3.87 -2.59
C HIS A 169 -5.74 4.97 -3.27
N ARG A 170 -5.30 5.44 -4.44
CA ARG A 170 -6.05 6.41 -5.24
C ARG A 170 -7.39 5.86 -5.70
N LEU A 171 -7.42 4.62 -6.18
CA LEU A 171 -8.68 3.99 -6.57
C LEU A 171 -9.66 3.92 -5.40
N LEU A 172 -9.21 3.47 -4.23
CA LEU A 172 -10.06 3.41 -3.03
C LEU A 172 -10.53 4.81 -2.58
N GLN A 173 -9.67 5.82 -2.64
CA GLN A 173 -10.04 7.20 -2.31
C GLN A 173 -11.14 7.71 -3.25
N GLU A 174 -11.03 7.49 -4.56
CA GLU A 174 -12.08 7.88 -5.53
C GLU A 174 -13.39 7.13 -5.29
N LEU A 175 -13.34 5.81 -5.10
CA LEU A 175 -14.53 5.01 -4.81
C LEU A 175 -15.24 5.48 -3.54
N LEU A 176 -14.48 5.79 -2.49
CA LEU A 176 -15.02 6.19 -1.20
C LEU A 176 -15.32 7.70 -1.11
N GLY A 177 -14.97 8.49 -2.11
CA GLY A 177 -15.16 9.95 -2.11
C GLY A 177 -14.24 10.68 -1.11
N LEU A 178 -13.04 10.16 -0.90
CA LEU A 178 -12.06 10.67 0.06
C LEU A 178 -11.08 11.66 -0.61
N PRO A 179 -10.55 12.64 0.14
CA PRO A 179 -9.52 13.53 -0.38
C PRO A 179 -8.24 12.77 -0.73
N ALA A 180 -7.55 13.25 -1.77
CA ALA A 180 -6.26 12.72 -2.20
C ALA A 180 -5.12 13.61 -1.69
N PRO A 181 -4.16 13.09 -0.89
CA PRO A 181 -2.99 13.85 -0.48
C PRO A 181 -1.98 14.00 -1.63
N VAL A 182 -1.01 14.87 -1.44
CA VAL A 182 0.23 14.87 -2.24
C VAL A 182 1.13 13.76 -1.73
N PHE A 183 1.70 12.96 -2.63
CA PHE A 183 2.61 11.88 -2.28
C PHE A 183 4.05 12.32 -2.51
N HIS A 184 4.96 11.85 -1.65
CA HIS A 184 6.39 11.94 -1.88
C HIS A 184 7.03 10.60 -1.52
N HIS A 185 7.57 9.93 -2.54
CA HIS A 185 8.19 8.63 -2.39
C HIS A 185 9.71 8.74 -2.29
N HIS A 186 10.24 8.66 -1.07
CA HIS A 186 11.66 8.82 -0.81
C HIS A 186 12.47 7.56 -1.16
N ARG A 187 13.76 7.75 -1.47
CA ARG A 187 14.70 6.64 -1.73
C ARG A 187 14.76 5.66 -0.55
N LEU A 188 14.94 4.38 -0.85
CA LEU A 188 15.16 3.37 0.17
C LEU A 188 16.56 3.50 0.75
N ILE A 189 16.70 3.19 2.04
CA ILE A 189 18.00 3.12 2.68
C ILE A 189 18.59 1.74 2.39
N LEU A 190 19.76 1.73 1.76
CA LEU A 190 20.49 0.53 1.40
C LEU A 190 21.58 0.25 2.45
N ASP A 191 21.97 -1.01 2.57
CA ASP A 191 23.14 -1.42 3.35
C ASP A 191 24.44 -1.20 2.54
N ILE A 192 25.57 -1.57 3.16
CA ILE A 192 26.90 -1.43 2.53
C ILE A 192 27.08 -2.29 1.27
N ASP A 193 26.27 -3.34 1.12
CA ASP A 193 26.26 -4.21 -0.05
C ASP A 193 25.22 -3.75 -1.10
N GLY A 194 24.58 -2.59 -0.89
CA GLY A 194 23.55 -2.05 -1.77
C GLY A 194 22.19 -2.76 -1.65
N ARG A 195 21.99 -3.66 -0.68
CA ARG A 195 20.70 -4.32 -0.46
C ARG A 195 19.79 -3.46 0.41
N LYS A 196 18.47 -3.59 0.23
CA LYS A 196 17.49 -2.89 1.07
C LYS A 196 17.70 -3.27 2.55
N LEU A 197 17.92 -2.27 3.41
CA LEU A 197 17.93 -2.52 4.85
C LEU A 197 16.56 -3.05 5.28
N SER A 198 16.53 -4.26 5.82
CA SER A 198 15.32 -4.91 6.28
C SER A 198 15.57 -5.55 7.64
N LYS A 199 14.53 -5.66 8.48
CA LYS A 199 14.65 -6.39 9.75
C LYS A 199 15.06 -7.85 9.53
N SER A 200 14.67 -8.44 8.41
CA SER A 200 15.04 -9.79 7.98
C SER A 200 16.50 -9.94 7.56
N SER A 201 17.18 -8.86 7.15
CA SER A 201 18.62 -8.89 6.81
C SER A 201 19.53 -8.67 8.02
N GLY A 202 18.99 -8.74 9.25
CA GLY A 202 19.76 -8.53 10.48
C GLY A 202 20.15 -7.07 10.72
N ALA A 203 19.52 -6.12 10.01
CA ALA A 203 19.75 -4.70 10.21
C ALA A 203 19.48 -4.31 11.68
N ARG A 204 20.45 -3.63 12.30
CA ARG A 204 20.36 -3.20 13.70
C ARG A 204 19.17 -2.26 13.89
N SER A 205 18.38 -2.49 14.94
CA SER A 205 17.26 -1.62 15.28
C SER A 205 17.76 -0.28 15.83
N LEU A 206 16.94 0.78 15.75
CA LEU A 206 17.24 2.05 16.42
C LEU A 206 17.44 1.88 17.94
N ALA A 207 16.74 0.93 18.56
CA ALA A 207 16.94 0.59 19.97
C ALA A 207 18.34 0.02 20.20
N THR A 208 18.80 -0.90 19.34
CA THR A 208 20.15 -1.46 19.38
C THR A 208 21.21 -0.38 19.21
N PHE A 209 21.04 0.53 18.24
CA PHE A 209 21.95 1.65 18.05
C PHE A 209 22.04 2.54 19.30
N ARG A 210 20.89 2.83 19.92
CA ARG A 210 20.82 3.60 21.16
C ARG A 210 21.53 2.91 22.32
N THR A 211 21.31 1.61 22.52
CA THR A 211 21.98 0.85 23.60
C THR A 211 23.48 0.72 23.37
N THR A 212 23.94 0.75 22.11
CA THR A 212 25.37 0.78 21.77
C THR A 212 26.00 2.18 21.81
N GLY A 213 25.26 3.21 22.24
CA GLY A 213 25.76 4.57 22.39
C GLY A 213 25.83 5.40 21.11
N ALA A 214 25.22 4.95 20.00
CA ALA A 214 25.19 5.71 18.76
C ALA A 214 24.34 6.99 18.93
N THR A 215 24.89 8.12 18.46
CA THR A 215 24.22 9.41 18.49
C THR A 215 23.30 9.58 17.27
N PRO A 216 22.32 10.51 17.30
CA PRO A 216 21.53 10.83 16.12
C PRO A 216 22.36 11.25 14.90
N ASP A 217 23.50 11.92 15.10
CA ASP A 217 24.38 12.32 14.00
C ASP A 217 25.16 11.12 13.43
N ASP A 218 25.49 10.12 14.24
CA ASP A 218 26.02 8.84 13.73
C ASP A 218 25.03 8.16 12.80
N ILE A 219 23.75 8.11 13.18
CA ILE A 219 22.70 7.52 12.34
C ILE A 219 22.52 8.34 11.06
N ARG A 220 22.49 9.67 11.14
CA ARG A 220 22.37 10.54 9.96
C ARG A 220 23.53 10.32 9.00
N ARG A 221 24.77 10.23 9.49
CA ARG A 221 25.94 9.87 8.67
C ARG A 221 25.81 8.51 8.01
N LEU A 222 25.35 7.49 8.73
CA LEU A 222 25.15 6.13 8.20
C LEU A 222 24.16 6.08 7.03
N ILE A 223 23.18 6.99 6.99
CA ILE A 223 22.16 7.04 5.94
C ILE A 223 22.37 8.22 4.96
N HIS A 224 23.57 8.82 5.00
CA HIS A 224 23.98 9.94 4.15
C HIS A 224 23.04 11.16 4.25
N LEU A 225 22.63 11.50 5.47
CA LEU A 225 21.95 12.76 5.78
C LEU A 225 22.91 13.73 6.47
N PRO A 226 22.77 15.05 6.24
CA PRO A 226 23.59 16.05 6.91
C PRO A 226 23.36 16.01 8.42
N PRO A 227 24.36 16.37 9.26
CA PRO A 227 24.20 16.42 10.72
C PRO A 227 23.10 17.41 11.14
N ARG A 228 22.58 17.26 12.37
CA ARG A 228 21.55 18.16 12.91
C ARG A 228 22.04 19.62 12.85
N GLY A 229 21.40 20.45 12.02
CA GLY A 229 21.71 21.88 11.86
C GLY A 229 22.53 22.26 10.62
N GLY A 230 23.01 21.28 9.83
CA GLY A 230 23.62 21.54 8.53
C GLY A 230 22.57 21.79 7.44
N LYS A 231 22.83 22.74 6.52
CA LYS A 231 22.04 22.86 5.29
C LYS A 231 22.23 21.58 4.47
N ALA A 232 21.14 21.04 3.93
CA ALA A 232 21.24 19.98 2.93
C ALA A 232 21.89 20.57 1.67
N GLU A 233 23.00 20.00 1.22
CA GLU A 233 23.48 20.25 -0.14
C GLU A 233 22.52 19.58 -1.12
N PRO A 234 22.22 20.22 -2.27
CA PRO A 234 21.35 19.64 -3.28
C PRO A 234 21.95 18.35 -3.82
N ASP A 235 21.10 17.33 -3.97
CA ASP A 235 21.46 16.01 -4.48
C ASP A 235 21.92 16.13 -5.95
N THR A 236 23.23 16.23 -6.18
CA THR A 236 23.82 16.22 -7.52
C THR A 236 23.93 14.78 -7.99
N ALA A 237 22.82 14.20 -8.42
CA ALA A 237 22.81 12.90 -9.09
C ALA A 237 21.76 12.83 -10.20
N GLU A 238 21.79 13.79 -11.14
CA GLU A 238 21.27 13.60 -12.50
C GLU A 238 22.26 14.20 -13.50
N THR A 239 23.21 13.38 -13.96
CA THR A 239 23.73 13.43 -15.34
C THR A 239 24.37 12.08 -15.64
N GLN A 240 23.66 11.23 -16.37
CA GLN A 240 24.26 10.47 -17.48
C GLN A 240 23.17 9.81 -18.31
N THR A 241 22.80 10.55 -19.35
CA THR A 241 22.26 10.04 -20.60
C THR A 241 23.32 9.16 -21.30
N SER A 242 22.96 7.95 -21.67
CA SER A 242 23.30 7.30 -22.95
C SER A 242 22.41 6.08 -23.15
#